data_AF-A0A351HN44-F1
#
_entry.id   AF-A0A351HN44-F1
#
_cell.length_a   1.000
_cell.length_b   1.000
_cell.length_c   1.000
_cell.angle_alpha   90.00
_cell.angle_beta   90.00
_cell.angle_gamma   90.00
#
_symmetry.space_group_name_H-M   'P 1'
#
loop_
_entity.id
_entity.type
_entity.pdbx_description
1 polymer ?
#
loop_
_entity_poly.entity_id
_entity_poly.type
_entity_poly.pdbx_seq_one_letter_code
_entity_poly.pdbx_strand_id
1 'polypeptide(L)'
;MGIIVVACEEEGENETKISTYSSSESHNTGKNCMDCHKSGEPGEGWFIVAGTVYDTSLSTIYPNATVELTSKPNGSGTIMAQIAVDKNGNFYTTESVSFGQGLYVAVMGEGGTVKYMGSKITSGQCNSCHGVSTDKIWAE
;
A
#
# COMPACT_ATOMS: atom_id res chain seq x y z
N MET A 1 -46.36 11.71 -2.05
CA MET A 1 -45.54 10.59 -1.55
C MET A 1 -44.43 10.32 -2.56
N GLY A 2 -43.27 10.93 -2.37
CA GLY A 2 -42.07 10.57 -3.13
C GLY A 2 -41.38 9.44 -2.38
N ILE A 3 -41.27 8.27 -3.01
CA ILE A 3 -40.47 7.16 -2.49
C ILE A 3 -39.00 7.55 -2.67
N ILE A 4 -38.33 7.82 -1.56
CA ILE A 4 -36.88 7.89 -1.50
C ILE A 4 -36.39 6.45 -1.62
N VAL A 5 -35.80 6.12 -2.76
CA VAL A 5 -35.05 4.88 -2.93
C VAL A 5 -33.68 5.16 -2.29
N VAL A 6 -33.52 4.73 -1.03
CA VAL A 6 -32.18 4.59 -0.46
C VAL A 6 -31.55 3.41 -1.20
N ALA A 7 -30.55 3.70 -2.05
CA ALA A 7 -29.64 2.67 -2.50
C ALA A 7 -28.89 2.18 -1.26
N CYS A 8 -29.25 1.00 -0.76
CA CYS A 8 -28.43 0.29 0.21
C CYS A 8 -27.22 -0.24 -0.57
N GLU A 9 -26.07 0.40 -0.45
CA GLU A 9 -24.80 -0.31 -0.62
C GLU A 9 -24.72 -1.32 0.53
N GLU A 10 -24.33 -2.55 0.22
CA GLU A 10 -24.28 -3.63 1.20
C GLU A 10 -23.15 -3.35 2.20
N GLU A 11 -23.51 -2.64 3.27
CA GLU A 11 -22.66 -2.32 4.43
C GLU A 11 -22.27 -3.62 5.15
N GLY A 12 -21.28 -4.32 4.62
CA GLY A 12 -20.81 -5.61 5.15
C GLY A 12 -19.71 -6.28 4.35
N GLU A 13 -19.55 -5.97 3.06
CA GLU A 13 -18.49 -6.55 2.23
C GLU A 13 -17.30 -5.60 2.06
N ASN A 14 -16.10 -6.17 2.02
CA ASN A 14 -14.87 -5.41 1.80
C ASN A 14 -14.78 -4.98 0.32
N GLU A 15 -15.00 -3.70 0.04
CA GLU A 15 -14.86 -3.15 -1.32
C GLU A 15 -13.47 -3.41 -1.90
N THR A 16 -13.41 -3.76 -3.18
CA THR A 16 -12.12 -3.94 -3.86
C THR A 16 -11.49 -2.59 -4.21
N LYS A 17 -10.36 -2.26 -3.58
CA LYS A 17 -9.59 -1.04 -3.83
C LYS A 17 -8.12 -1.40 -4.02
N ILE A 18 -7.57 -1.03 -5.17
CA ILE A 18 -6.18 -1.30 -5.55
C ILE A 18 -5.61 -0.02 -6.16
N SER A 19 -4.46 0.43 -5.67
CA SER A 19 -3.76 1.56 -6.28
C SER A 19 -3.25 1.18 -7.67
N THR A 20 -3.38 2.13 -8.59
CA THR A 20 -2.89 1.99 -9.97
C THR A 20 -1.98 3.16 -10.32
N TYR A 21 -1.09 2.95 -11.27
CA TYR A 21 -0.23 4.02 -11.79
C TYR A 21 -1.08 5.21 -12.23
N SER A 22 -0.58 6.42 -12.02
CA SER A 22 -1.23 7.70 -12.35
C SER A 22 -2.56 8.03 -11.66
N SER A 23 -3.18 7.10 -10.92
CA SER A 23 -4.39 7.37 -10.13
C SER A 23 -4.12 8.47 -9.09
N SER A 24 -5.12 9.30 -8.80
CA SER A 24 -5.04 10.37 -7.79
C SER A 24 -6.09 10.23 -6.69
N GLU A 25 -6.73 9.06 -6.58
CA GLU A 25 -7.83 8.82 -5.65
C GLU A 25 -7.39 8.76 -4.17
N SER A 26 -6.13 8.42 -3.91
CA SER A 26 -5.63 8.34 -2.53
C SER A 26 -5.39 9.70 -1.91
N HIS A 27 -5.20 9.72 -0.59
CA HIS A 27 -5.03 10.94 0.18
C HIS A 27 -4.17 10.65 1.42
N ASN A 28 -3.93 11.68 2.25
CA ASN A 28 -3.20 11.54 3.53
C ASN A 28 -1.80 10.90 3.40
N THR A 29 -1.06 11.27 2.36
CA THR A 29 0.33 10.85 2.11
C THR A 29 1.18 10.81 3.39
N GLY A 30 1.81 9.66 3.65
CA GLY A 30 2.66 9.40 4.81
C GLY A 30 1.94 9.02 6.10
N LYS A 31 0.60 9.02 6.15
CA LYS A 31 -0.18 8.48 7.28
C LYS A 31 -0.37 6.97 7.16
N ASN A 32 -0.63 6.30 8.27
CA ASN A 32 -0.98 4.88 8.25
C ASN A 32 -2.41 4.71 7.71
N CYS A 33 -2.54 4.23 6.47
CA CYS A 33 -3.84 4.10 5.80
C CYS A 33 -4.80 3.21 6.60
N MET A 34 -4.29 2.14 7.22
CA MET A 34 -5.09 1.17 7.98
C MET A 34 -5.55 1.69 9.34
N ASP A 35 -5.25 2.93 9.71
CA ASP A 35 -5.92 3.58 10.84
C ASP A 35 -7.41 3.81 10.52
N CYS A 36 -7.75 4.08 9.25
CA CYS A 36 -9.13 4.26 8.76
C CYS A 36 -9.61 3.15 7.81
N HIS A 37 -8.71 2.54 7.03
CA HIS A 37 -9.04 1.50 6.04
C HIS A 37 -8.91 0.09 6.63
N LYS A 38 -9.70 -0.20 7.66
CA LYS A 38 -9.83 -1.51 8.31
C LYS A 38 -11.28 -1.77 8.70
N SER A 39 -11.61 -3.02 9.00
CA SER A 39 -12.98 -3.39 9.36
C SER A 39 -13.50 -2.62 10.59
N GLY A 40 -14.69 -2.04 10.45
CA GLY A 40 -15.34 -1.24 11.49
C GLY A 40 -14.95 0.24 11.53
N GLU A 41 -14.06 0.69 10.63
CA GLU A 41 -13.66 2.09 10.49
C GLU A 41 -14.27 2.72 9.22
N PRO A 42 -14.30 4.06 9.09
CA PRO A 42 -15.02 4.73 8.01
C PRO A 42 -14.37 4.68 6.63
N GLY A 43 -13.16 4.14 6.49
CA GLY A 43 -12.45 4.09 5.21
C GLY A 43 -13.00 3.00 4.28
N GLU A 44 -13.30 3.37 3.04
CA GLU A 44 -13.72 2.43 1.99
C GLU A 44 -12.61 1.41 1.67
N GLY A 45 -12.95 0.12 1.69
CA GLY A 45 -11.98 -0.95 1.51
C GLY A 45 -11.05 -1.12 2.72
N TRP A 46 -10.82 -2.36 3.10
CA TRP A 46 -9.93 -2.76 4.19
C TRP A 46 -8.61 -3.20 3.58
N PHE A 47 -7.60 -2.33 3.71
CA PHE A 47 -6.33 -2.56 3.07
C PHE A 47 -5.55 -3.67 3.78
N ILE A 48 -4.96 -4.56 2.98
CA ILE A 48 -4.07 -5.64 3.44
C ILE A 48 -2.62 -5.18 3.43
N VAL A 49 -2.25 -4.35 2.44
CA VAL A 49 -0.94 -3.71 2.32
C VAL A 49 -1.18 -2.27 1.92
N ALA A 50 -0.53 -1.33 2.61
CA ALA A 50 -0.59 0.07 2.25
C ALA A 50 0.62 0.85 2.75
N GLY A 51 1.05 1.83 1.96
CA GLY A 51 2.04 2.79 2.39
C GLY A 51 2.29 3.94 1.42
N THR A 52 3.37 4.68 1.65
CA THR A 52 3.79 5.82 0.82
C THR A 52 5.28 5.72 0.46
N VAL A 53 5.61 5.96 -0.80
CA VAL A 53 6.98 6.02 -1.34
C VAL A 53 7.39 7.48 -1.61
N TYR A 54 8.60 7.81 -1.21
CA TYR A 54 9.25 9.11 -1.39
C TYR A 54 10.46 9.00 -2.31
N ASP A 55 10.98 10.14 -2.77
CA ASP A 55 12.27 10.18 -3.45
C ASP A 55 13.43 10.09 -2.44
N THR A 56 14.66 10.16 -2.94
CA THR A 56 15.89 10.15 -2.13
C THR A 56 16.00 11.31 -1.13
N SER A 57 15.25 12.40 -1.32
CA SER A 57 15.20 13.51 -0.35
C SER A 57 14.34 13.20 0.87
N LEU A 58 13.52 12.14 0.80
CA LEU A 58 12.53 11.75 1.81
C LEU A 58 11.48 12.84 2.10
N SER A 59 11.38 13.85 1.23
CA SER A 59 10.49 15.00 1.40
C SER A 59 9.48 15.14 0.26
N THR A 60 9.82 14.65 -0.93
CA THR A 60 8.94 14.61 -2.09
C THR A 60 8.42 13.19 -2.30
N ILE A 61 7.16 13.05 -2.66
CA ILE A 61 6.57 11.77 -3.05
C ILE A 61 7.20 11.26 -4.34
N TYR A 62 7.29 9.94 -4.47
CA TYR A 62 7.77 9.28 -5.69
C TYR A 62 6.64 8.44 -6.28
N PRO A 63 5.91 8.98 -7.27
CA PRO A 63 4.83 8.25 -7.93
C PRO A 63 5.38 7.21 -8.90
N ASN A 64 4.51 6.37 -9.44
CA ASN A 64 4.81 5.41 -10.52
C ASN A 64 5.87 4.33 -10.21
N ALA A 65 6.32 4.22 -8.96
CA ALA A 65 7.09 3.07 -8.50
C ALA A 65 6.22 1.81 -8.39
N THR A 66 6.85 0.65 -8.22
CA THR A 66 6.18 -0.62 -7.91
C THR A 66 6.67 -1.15 -6.58
N VAL A 67 5.76 -1.56 -5.71
CA VAL A 67 6.07 -2.29 -4.48
C VAL A 67 5.80 -3.77 -4.70
N GLU A 68 6.78 -4.61 -4.41
CA GLU A 68 6.66 -6.06 -4.55
C GLU A 68 6.88 -6.75 -3.20
N LEU A 69 6.02 -7.72 -2.90
CA LEU A 69 6.18 -8.61 -1.74
C LEU A 69 6.62 -9.99 -2.21
N THR A 70 7.74 -10.49 -1.69
CA THR A 70 8.32 -11.77 -2.11
C THR A 70 8.53 -12.73 -0.95
N SER A 71 8.50 -14.04 -1.23
CA SER A 71 8.69 -15.08 -0.21
C SER A 71 10.15 -15.26 0.24
N LYS A 72 11.12 -14.72 -0.50
CA LYS A 72 12.56 -14.75 -0.16
C LYS A 72 13.19 -13.34 -0.27
N PRO A 73 14.35 -13.11 0.39
CA PRO A 73 15.05 -11.83 0.33
C PRO A 73 15.41 -11.38 -1.09
N ASN A 74 15.69 -10.08 -1.25
CA ASN A 74 16.21 -9.49 -2.49
C ASN A 74 15.34 -9.76 -3.73
N GLY A 75 14.02 -9.67 -3.59
CA GLY A 75 13.06 -9.86 -4.69
C GLY A 75 13.05 -11.28 -5.26
N SER A 76 13.56 -12.26 -4.51
CA SER A 76 13.64 -13.65 -4.96
C SER A 76 12.44 -14.47 -4.49
N GLY A 77 12.24 -15.63 -5.10
CA GLY A 77 11.18 -16.56 -4.72
C GLY A 77 9.86 -16.25 -5.43
N THR A 78 8.75 -16.45 -4.71
CA THR A 78 7.41 -16.22 -5.25
C THR A 78 6.99 -14.79 -4.97
N ILE A 79 6.49 -14.11 -6.01
CA ILE A 79 5.83 -12.82 -5.88
C ILE A 79 4.44 -13.06 -5.28
N MET A 80 4.22 -12.50 -4.09
CA MET A 80 2.98 -12.63 -3.33
C MET A 80 2.03 -11.46 -3.57
N ALA A 81 2.57 -10.29 -3.91
CA ALA A 81 1.84 -9.11 -4.32
C ALA A 81 2.74 -8.20 -5.14
N GLN A 82 2.15 -7.49 -6.10
CA GLN A 82 2.78 -6.42 -6.86
C GLN A 82 1.80 -5.25 -6.91
N ILE A 83 2.19 -4.10 -6.36
CA ILE A 83 1.29 -2.98 -6.07
C ILE A 83 1.88 -1.72 -6.71
N ALA A 84 1.10 -1.07 -7.56
CA ALA A 84 1.51 0.18 -8.19
C ALA A 84 1.45 1.33 -7.20
N VAL A 85 2.45 2.21 -7.22
CA VAL A 85 2.43 3.48 -6.51
C VAL A 85 1.72 4.52 -7.37
N ASP A 86 0.69 5.13 -6.80
CA ASP A 86 -0.16 6.10 -7.47
C ASP A 86 0.50 7.49 -7.58
N LYS A 87 -0.22 8.47 -8.15
CA LYS A 87 0.28 9.83 -8.39
C LYS A 87 0.58 10.60 -7.10
N ASN A 88 -0.03 10.22 -5.98
CA ASN A 88 0.17 10.85 -4.67
C ASN A 88 1.28 10.14 -3.86
N GLY A 89 1.98 9.19 -4.48
CA GLY A 89 3.05 8.40 -3.86
C GLY A 89 2.53 7.29 -2.98
N ASN A 90 1.23 7.00 -2.97
CA ASN A 90 0.65 5.97 -2.12
C ASN A 90 0.50 4.65 -2.87
N PHE A 91 0.60 3.54 -2.16
CA PHE A 91 0.24 2.22 -2.63
C PHE A 91 -0.71 1.58 -1.65
N TYR A 92 -1.71 0.85 -2.14
CA TYR A 92 -2.65 0.12 -1.31
C TYR A 92 -3.32 -1.02 -2.10
N THR A 93 -3.70 -2.08 -1.41
CA THR A 93 -4.52 -3.15 -1.99
C THR A 93 -5.40 -3.79 -0.93
N THR A 94 -6.62 -4.15 -1.31
CA THR A 94 -7.53 -5.02 -0.56
C THR A 94 -7.39 -6.49 -0.96
N GLU A 95 -6.55 -6.80 -1.96
CA GLU A 95 -6.28 -8.17 -2.36
C GLU A 95 -5.63 -8.96 -1.22
N SER A 96 -6.03 -10.22 -1.09
CA SER A 96 -5.52 -11.09 -0.05
C SER A 96 -4.03 -11.39 -0.26
N VAL A 97 -3.23 -11.17 0.78
CA VAL A 97 -1.81 -11.51 0.82
C VAL A 97 -1.54 -12.43 1.99
N SER A 98 -0.99 -13.62 1.72
CA SER A 98 -0.58 -14.55 2.77
C SER A 98 0.82 -14.23 3.24
N PHE A 99 0.94 -13.67 4.45
CA PHE A 99 2.24 -13.33 5.03
C PHE A 99 3.03 -14.56 5.50
N GLY A 100 2.37 -15.67 5.82
CA GLY A 100 3.02 -16.91 6.28
C GLY A 100 4.00 -16.67 7.44
N GLN A 101 5.27 -17.07 7.26
CA GLN A 101 6.34 -16.82 8.24
C GLN A 101 6.98 -15.42 8.12
N GLY A 102 6.49 -14.60 7.20
CA GLY A 102 6.94 -13.26 6.86
C GLY A 102 7.35 -13.14 5.39
N LEU A 103 7.15 -11.96 4.80
CA LEU A 103 7.49 -11.63 3.42
C LEU A 103 8.60 -10.57 3.37
N TYR A 104 9.31 -10.50 2.25
CA TYR A 104 10.29 -9.46 1.99
C TYR A 104 9.69 -8.42 1.06
N VAL A 105 10.15 -7.18 1.17
CA VAL A 105 9.63 -6.05 0.40
C VAL A 105 10.72 -5.57 -0.55
N ALA A 106 10.33 -5.28 -1.79
CA ALA A 106 11.12 -4.53 -2.74
C ALA A 106 10.34 -3.30 -3.21
N VAL A 107 11.05 -2.20 -3.48
CA VAL A 107 10.49 -1.02 -4.13
C VAL A 107 11.31 -0.73 -5.38
N MET A 108 10.63 -0.67 -6.51
CA MET A 108 11.22 -0.51 -7.84
C MET A 108 10.87 0.89 -8.35
N GLY A 109 11.87 1.72 -8.58
CA GLY A 109 11.72 3.06 -9.15
C GLY A 109 11.66 3.05 -10.68
N GLU A 110 11.37 4.20 -11.27
CA GLU A 110 11.51 4.42 -12.72
C GLU A 110 13.00 4.30 -13.11
N GLY A 111 13.31 3.51 -14.14
CA GLY A 111 14.71 3.26 -14.56
C GLY A 111 15.33 1.96 -14.01
N GLY A 112 14.59 1.18 -13.23
CA GLY A 112 14.97 -0.19 -12.84
C GLY A 112 15.80 -0.28 -11.56
N THR A 113 15.96 0.81 -10.82
CA THR A 113 16.55 0.77 -9.48
C THR A 113 15.63 0.01 -8.53
N VAL A 114 16.19 -0.92 -7.76
CA VAL A 114 15.44 -1.70 -6.77
C VAL A 114 16.04 -1.51 -5.39
N LYS A 115 15.19 -1.17 -4.42
CA LYS A 115 15.53 -1.14 -2.99
C LYS A 115 14.87 -2.32 -2.30
N TYR A 116 15.63 -3.00 -1.44
CA TYR A 116 15.14 -4.16 -0.71
C TYR A 116 15.08 -3.87 0.78
N MET A 117 13.99 -4.31 1.41
CA MET A 117 13.88 -4.31 2.86
C MET A 117 14.67 -5.49 3.43
N GLY A 118 15.60 -5.19 4.36
CA GLY A 118 16.47 -6.21 4.97
C GLY A 118 15.77 -7.13 5.98
N SER A 119 14.58 -6.75 6.45
CA SER A 119 13.78 -7.51 7.41
C SER A 119 12.47 -7.98 6.78
N LYS A 120 11.98 -9.13 7.24
CA LYS A 120 10.66 -9.64 6.84
C LYS A 120 9.53 -8.89 7.54
N ILE A 121 8.40 -8.75 6.87
CA ILE A 121 7.16 -8.19 7.41
C ILE A 121 6.13 -9.28 7.66
N THR A 122 5.32 -9.11 8.70
CA THR A 122 4.14 -9.96 9.00
C THR A 122 2.85 -9.14 9.01
N SER A 123 2.91 -7.87 8.58
CA SER A 123 1.82 -6.92 8.47
C SER A 123 2.11 -5.99 7.29
N GLY A 124 1.07 -5.59 6.56
CA GLY A 124 1.20 -4.65 5.44
C GLY A 124 1.03 -3.18 5.81
N GLN A 125 1.01 -2.83 7.10
CA GLN A 125 0.90 -1.45 7.61
C GLN A 125 2.24 -0.70 7.50
N CYS A 126 2.67 -0.35 6.29
CA CYS A 126 4.03 0.12 6.06
C CYS A 126 4.33 1.44 6.79
N ASN A 127 3.38 2.38 6.81
CA ASN A 127 3.51 3.66 7.51
C ASN A 127 3.34 3.58 9.03
N SER A 128 3.07 2.41 9.62
CA SER A 128 3.16 2.22 11.07
C SER A 128 4.62 2.28 11.58
N CYS A 129 5.59 1.97 10.71
CA CYS A 129 7.02 2.03 11.01
C CYS A 129 7.72 3.15 10.22
N HIS A 130 7.48 3.22 8.90
CA HIS A 130 8.16 4.12 8.00
C HIS A 130 7.62 5.55 8.09
N GLY A 131 8.49 6.48 8.48
CA GLY A 131 8.12 7.86 8.85
C GLY A 131 7.75 8.04 10.33
N VAL A 132 7.91 6.99 11.15
CA VAL A 132 7.62 7.01 12.60
C VAL A 132 8.85 6.62 13.41
N SER A 133 9.30 5.37 13.29
CA SER A 133 10.47 4.82 14.01
C SER A 133 11.63 4.46 13.09
N THR A 134 11.36 4.41 11.78
CA THR A 134 12.31 4.12 10.70
C THR A 134 12.12 5.15 9.60
N ASP A 135 13.16 5.38 8.80
CA ASP A 135 13.09 6.28 7.64
C ASP A 135 11.92 5.95 6.71
N LYS A 136 11.46 6.95 5.94
CA LYS A 136 10.41 6.74 4.93
C LYS A 136 10.86 5.74 3.87
N ILE A 137 9.90 5.05 3.28
CA ILE A 137 10.14 4.21 2.11
C ILE A 137 10.51 5.11 0.95
N TRP A 138 11.56 4.77 0.19
CA TRP A 138 12.01 5.60 -0.92
C TRP A 138 12.50 4.80 -2.12
N ALA A 139 12.49 5.47 -3.28
CA ALA A 139 12.99 4.99 -4.56
C ALA A 139 13.72 6.10 -5.32
N GLU A 140 14.43 5.74 -6.38
CA GLU A 140 15.13 6.66 -7.29
C GLU A 140 15.07 6.17 -8.74
#